data_AF-A0AAU1YW83-F1
#
_entry.id   AF-A0AAU1YW83-F1
#
_cell.length_a   1.000
_cell.length_b   1.000
_cell.length_c   1.000
_cell.angle_alpha   90.00
_cell.angle_beta   90.00
_cell.angle_gamma   90.00
#
_symmetry.space_group_name_H-M   'P 1'
#
loop_
_entity.id
_entity.type
_entity.pdbx_description
1 polymer ?
#
loop_
_entity_poly.entity_id
_entity_poly.type
_entity_poly.pdbx_seq_one_letter_code
_entity_poly.pdbx_strand_id
1 'polypeptide(L)'
;MTQRHSEPSTTATPDHTGSAPHDHAAGHQADFRAAFNAAHLPMALIDRGGHVACANEALAGLLGAEPDALTGQSAADLVDLASEARTWQAYQEVLRGRQARLRCTRRLKHPDGHSLWTEITLGPVPATGDVLLSVADISDRRDLQARLRHLQMHDPVTRLPNRALFFERLSAALEASSYEQGGTGRIGLCYLDLDGFKAVNDTLGHRVGDRLLAAVAKRLTRCADQSGYGRNGGHLVARLGGDEFALLVEESTGTEQLADLARSVLAAVQEPFDLAGQRLSVSASIGVVERAAAGTSATALMQAADTTLYWAKADGKARWTLFDPERNAHRMTRQALSSTLRPAVERGEFTLEYQPLVDLESGVVRGVEALVRWNHPQFGLLTPNRFIGIAEEDGSIVQLGRWVLRTACRQARRWQIEQPSDSPVFVSVNVAVRQVWDSDLVGDVAEILAETGLAPQLLQLELTESAVMGSAGRPLQALQALSDMGVRIAIDDFGTGYSNLAYLSRLPVSVLKLDGSFVRGFRYEEGAHPNPADETIVEALVQLAHRLGLTVTAECVETAGQAARLRRVGCDTGQGWLYSRAVAPELIAEMIAARPRTGETP
;
A
#
# COMPACT_ATOMS: atom_id res chain seq x y z
N MET A 1 -25.82 -35.03 -80.06
CA MET A 1 -26.75 -34.32 -79.16
C MET A 1 -26.45 -32.84 -79.32
N THR A 2 -26.87 -32.18 -80.41
CA THR A 2 -28.27 -31.97 -80.90
C THR A 2 -29.06 -31.27 -79.79
N GLN A 3 -29.56 -30.04 -79.92
CA GLN A 3 -30.38 -29.37 -80.96
C GLN A 3 -30.19 -27.85 -80.76
N ARG A 4 -30.04 -26.93 -81.73
CA ARG A 4 -30.72 -26.64 -83.01
C ARG A 4 -32.24 -26.78 -82.98
N HIS A 5 -32.93 -25.63 -82.88
CA HIS A 5 -34.13 -25.41 -83.68
C HIS A 5 -34.18 -24.00 -84.30
N SER A 6 -34.37 -24.03 -85.61
CA SER A 6 -34.57 -23.03 -86.65
C SER A 6 -35.94 -22.33 -86.51
N GLU A 7 -36.02 -20.99 -86.61
CA GLU A 7 -36.48 -20.15 -87.78
C GLU A 7 -38.02 -20.15 -88.03
N PRO A 8 -38.65 -19.05 -88.50
CA PRO A 8 -38.27 -18.41 -89.76
C PRO A 8 -38.28 -16.88 -89.83
N SER A 9 -37.53 -16.42 -90.84
CA SER A 9 -37.48 -15.11 -91.46
C SER A 9 -38.83 -14.58 -91.93
N THR A 10 -39.01 -13.26 -91.82
CA THR A 10 -39.81 -12.50 -92.77
C THR A 10 -39.04 -11.24 -93.17
N THR A 11 -38.82 -11.13 -94.47
CA THR A 11 -38.13 -10.07 -95.22
C THR A 11 -38.83 -8.72 -95.13
N ALA A 12 -38.08 -7.65 -94.84
CA ALA A 12 -38.21 -6.34 -95.50
C ALA A 12 -37.03 -5.42 -95.11
N THR A 13 -36.22 -5.03 -96.08
CA THR A 13 -35.41 -3.81 -96.12
C THR A 13 -35.90 -2.96 -97.30
N PRO A 14 -35.59 -1.66 -97.40
CA PRO A 14 -35.07 -0.72 -96.40
C PRO A 14 -35.93 0.56 -96.31
N ASP A 15 -35.77 1.37 -95.26
CA ASP A 15 -35.90 2.80 -95.46
C ASP A 15 -34.83 3.55 -94.68
N HIS A 16 -34.01 4.28 -95.44
CA HIS A 16 -32.97 5.16 -94.97
C HIS A 16 -33.63 6.45 -94.47
N THR A 17 -33.49 6.77 -93.19
CA THR A 17 -33.30 8.16 -92.74
C THR A 17 -32.40 8.16 -91.52
N GLY A 18 -31.19 8.69 -91.69
CA GLY A 18 -30.30 8.99 -90.59
C GLY A 18 -30.89 10.05 -89.67
N SER A 19 -30.68 9.88 -88.37
CA SER A 19 -30.78 10.93 -87.37
C SER A 19 -29.69 10.70 -86.32
N ALA A 20 -29.04 11.79 -85.95
CA ALA A 20 -27.73 11.93 -85.35
C ALA A 20 -27.61 11.50 -83.86
N PRO A 21 -26.38 11.26 -83.35
CA PRO A 21 -26.10 10.91 -81.96
C PRO A 21 -26.05 12.12 -80.99
N HIS A 22 -26.91 13.14 -81.18
CA HIS A 22 -26.82 14.41 -80.43
C HIS A 22 -27.69 14.52 -79.16
N ASP A 23 -28.65 13.62 -78.91
CA ASP A 23 -29.60 13.76 -77.78
C ASP A 23 -29.17 13.13 -76.43
N HIS A 24 -28.18 12.23 -76.42
CA HIS A 24 -27.78 11.54 -75.17
C HIS A 24 -26.87 12.35 -74.25
N ALA A 25 -26.16 13.38 -74.74
CA ALA A 25 -25.27 14.20 -73.92
C ALA A 25 -26.04 15.25 -73.09
N ALA A 26 -27.14 15.79 -73.63
CA ALA A 26 -27.97 16.79 -72.95
C ALA A 26 -28.76 16.20 -71.77
N GLY A 27 -29.26 14.96 -71.91
CA GLY A 27 -29.96 14.25 -70.83
C GLY A 27 -29.07 13.98 -69.62
N HIS A 28 -27.85 13.44 -69.83
CA HIS A 28 -26.91 13.16 -68.73
C HIS A 28 -26.44 14.43 -67.99
N GLN A 29 -26.35 15.58 -68.67
CA GLN A 29 -25.94 16.84 -68.05
C GLN A 29 -27.07 17.47 -67.22
N ALA A 30 -28.33 17.28 -67.63
CA ALA A 30 -29.51 17.65 -66.84
C ALA A 30 -29.64 16.77 -65.58
N ASP A 31 -29.44 15.45 -65.73
CA ASP A 31 -29.51 14.49 -64.62
C ASP A 31 -28.41 14.74 -63.57
N PHE A 32 -27.19 15.06 -63.99
CA PHE A 32 -26.09 15.42 -63.08
C PHE A 32 -26.39 16.71 -62.30
N ARG A 33 -26.92 17.75 -62.95
CA ARG A 33 -27.29 19.01 -62.29
C ARG A 33 -28.45 18.81 -61.31
N ALA A 34 -29.44 18.01 -61.68
CA ALA A 34 -30.54 17.64 -60.78
C ALA A 34 -30.02 16.88 -59.55
N ALA A 35 -29.13 15.91 -59.72
CA ALA A 35 -28.52 15.18 -58.61
C ALA A 35 -27.62 16.05 -57.72
N PHE A 36 -26.83 16.96 -58.30
CA PHE A 36 -25.96 17.90 -57.59
C PHE A 36 -26.75 18.89 -56.71
N ASN A 37 -27.86 19.41 -57.23
CA ASN A 37 -28.73 20.33 -56.50
C ASN A 37 -29.62 19.61 -55.48
N ALA A 38 -30.08 18.38 -55.76
CA ALA A 38 -30.85 17.58 -54.82
C ALA A 38 -30.00 17.01 -53.66
N ALA A 39 -28.67 17.01 -53.79
CA ALA A 39 -27.79 16.51 -52.76
C ALA A 39 -27.77 17.42 -51.52
N HIS A 40 -28.03 16.83 -50.36
CA HIS A 40 -27.94 17.52 -49.06
C HIS A 40 -26.51 17.76 -48.57
N LEU A 41 -25.49 17.35 -49.33
CA LEU A 41 -24.09 17.61 -49.02
C LEU A 41 -23.69 18.96 -49.64
N PRO A 42 -23.18 19.93 -48.85
CA PRO A 42 -22.62 21.18 -49.37
C PRO A 42 -21.50 20.93 -50.38
N MET A 43 -21.71 21.31 -51.64
CA MET A 43 -20.77 21.07 -52.73
C MET A 43 -20.64 22.26 -53.68
N ALA A 44 -19.45 22.41 -54.25
CA ALA A 44 -19.16 23.33 -55.33
C ALA A 44 -18.22 22.71 -56.36
N LEU A 45 -18.41 23.05 -57.64
CA LEU A 45 -17.42 22.81 -58.68
C LEU A 45 -16.52 24.03 -58.77
N ILE A 46 -15.21 23.82 -58.75
CA ILE A 46 -14.18 24.86 -58.79
C ILE A 46 -13.40 24.72 -60.10
N ASP A 47 -13.22 25.82 -60.81
CA ASP A 47 -12.36 25.87 -61.99
C ASP A 47 -10.87 25.72 -61.62
N ARG A 48 -10.00 25.59 -62.62
CA ARG A 48 -8.53 25.49 -62.41
C ARG A 48 -7.89 26.76 -61.86
N GLY A 49 -8.60 27.89 -61.91
CA GLY A 49 -8.20 29.16 -61.30
C GLY A 49 -8.54 29.26 -59.82
N GLY A 50 -9.30 28.31 -59.27
CA GLY A 50 -9.73 28.32 -57.87
C GLY A 50 -11.04 29.07 -57.62
N HIS A 51 -11.80 29.40 -58.67
CA HIS A 51 -13.08 30.09 -58.56
C HIS A 51 -14.25 29.10 -58.65
N VAL A 52 -15.31 29.38 -57.90
CA VAL A 52 -16.53 28.55 -57.90
C VAL A 52 -17.25 28.70 -59.24
N ALA A 53 -17.29 27.63 -60.02
CA ALA A 53 -18.03 27.55 -61.28
C ALA A 53 -19.53 27.30 -61.04
N CYS A 54 -19.87 26.49 -60.03
CA CYS A 54 -21.24 26.34 -59.53
C CYS A 54 -21.23 25.84 -58.09
N ALA A 55 -22.26 26.19 -57.31
CA ALA A 55 -22.50 25.71 -55.95
C ALA A 55 -23.94 25.20 -55.83
N ASN A 56 -24.17 24.18 -55.00
CA ASN A 56 -25.53 23.72 -54.71
C ASN A 56 -26.16 24.50 -53.54
N GLU A 57 -27.48 24.35 -53.39
CA GLU A 57 -28.24 25.01 -52.31
C GLU A 57 -27.73 24.64 -50.91
N ALA A 58 -27.21 23.43 -50.72
CA ALA A 58 -26.65 22.99 -49.45
C ALA A 58 -25.40 23.80 -49.05
N LEU A 59 -24.53 24.16 -50.00
CA LEU A 59 -23.36 25.01 -49.72
C LEU A 59 -23.74 26.46 -49.47
N ALA A 60 -24.70 26.97 -50.25
CA ALA A 60 -25.27 28.29 -50.05
C ALA A 60 -25.86 28.43 -48.64
N GLY A 61 -26.66 27.45 -48.20
CA GLY A 61 -27.22 27.40 -46.85
C GLY A 61 -26.16 27.30 -45.74
N LEU A 62 -25.10 26.50 -45.92
CA LEU A 62 -24.02 26.38 -44.92
C LEU A 62 -23.23 27.69 -44.72
N LEU A 63 -23.07 28.47 -45.79
CA LEU A 63 -22.33 29.74 -45.77
C LEU A 63 -23.23 30.96 -45.52
N GLY A 64 -24.55 30.77 -45.43
CA GLY A 64 -25.53 31.85 -45.29
C GLY A 64 -25.57 32.81 -46.49
N ALA A 65 -25.37 32.29 -47.70
CA ALA A 65 -25.36 33.05 -48.95
C ALA A 65 -26.36 32.47 -49.97
N GLU A 66 -26.67 33.22 -51.03
CA GLU A 66 -27.44 32.71 -52.17
C GLU A 66 -26.52 31.92 -53.14
N PRO A 67 -26.98 30.83 -53.78
CA PRO A 67 -26.14 30.01 -54.67
C PRO A 67 -25.47 30.81 -55.79
N ASP A 68 -26.21 31.74 -56.39
CA ASP A 68 -25.71 32.60 -57.47
C ASP A 68 -24.64 33.58 -57.00
N ALA A 69 -24.68 34.00 -55.72
CA ALA A 69 -23.71 34.91 -55.14
C ALA A 69 -22.34 34.23 -54.91
N LEU A 70 -22.31 32.90 -54.76
CA LEU A 70 -21.06 32.14 -54.59
C LEU A 70 -20.29 31.94 -55.89
N THR A 71 -20.97 32.01 -57.04
CA THR A 71 -20.36 31.80 -58.36
C THR A 71 -19.34 32.90 -58.68
N GLY A 72 -18.16 32.50 -59.15
CA GLY A 72 -17.04 33.40 -59.44
C GLY A 72 -16.22 33.84 -58.23
N GLN A 73 -16.62 33.48 -57.00
CA GLN A 73 -15.82 33.76 -55.82
C GLN A 73 -14.66 32.77 -55.66
N SER A 74 -13.61 33.20 -54.96
CA SER A 74 -12.47 32.36 -54.57
C SER A 74 -12.91 31.29 -53.56
N ALA A 75 -12.83 30.02 -53.95
CA ALA A 75 -13.18 28.92 -53.06
C ALA A 75 -12.26 28.87 -51.83
N ALA A 76 -11.01 29.30 -51.96
CA ALA A 76 -10.05 29.31 -50.86
C ALA A 76 -10.41 30.32 -49.77
N ASP A 77 -11.04 31.44 -50.12
CA ASP A 77 -11.46 32.45 -49.16
C ASP A 77 -12.78 32.07 -48.49
N LEU A 78 -13.71 31.47 -49.26
CA LEU A 78 -15.00 30.99 -48.75
C LEU A 78 -14.86 29.93 -47.65
N VAL A 79 -13.85 29.06 -47.74
CA VAL A 79 -13.64 27.95 -46.81
C VAL A 79 -12.31 28.01 -46.07
N ASP A 80 -11.65 29.18 -46.05
CA ASP A 80 -10.41 29.45 -45.30
C ASP A 80 -9.27 28.44 -45.56
N LEU A 81 -9.00 28.14 -46.84
CA LEU A 81 -7.90 27.27 -47.25
C LEU A 81 -6.55 28.00 -47.31
N ALA A 82 -6.57 29.33 -47.36
CA ALA A 82 -5.37 30.17 -47.48
C ALA A 82 -4.69 30.49 -46.13
N SER A 83 -5.35 30.25 -44.99
CA SER A 83 -4.84 30.63 -43.66
C SER A 83 -3.59 29.85 -43.20
N GLU A 84 -3.34 28.68 -43.77
CA GLU A 84 -2.22 27.81 -43.39
C GLU A 84 -1.40 27.42 -44.62
N ALA A 85 -0.10 27.69 -44.58
CA ALA A 85 0.79 27.50 -45.73
C ALA A 85 0.78 26.08 -46.32
N ARG A 86 0.69 25.04 -45.47
CA ARG A 86 0.66 23.63 -45.92
C ARG A 86 -0.63 23.29 -46.66
N THR A 87 -1.78 23.74 -46.13
CA THR A 87 -3.09 23.51 -46.76
C THR A 87 -3.22 24.31 -48.05
N TRP A 88 -2.72 25.55 -48.05
CA TRP A 88 -2.68 26.37 -49.24
C TRP A 88 -1.85 25.71 -50.37
N GLN A 89 -0.67 25.20 -50.03
CA GLN A 89 0.16 24.48 -50.99
C GLN A 89 -0.53 23.22 -51.53
N ALA A 90 -1.13 22.40 -50.64
CA ALA A 90 -1.85 21.20 -51.05
C ALA A 90 -3.07 21.52 -51.93
N TYR A 91 -3.78 22.61 -51.62
CA TYR A 91 -4.89 23.11 -52.43
C TYR A 91 -4.43 23.48 -53.85
N GLN A 92 -3.33 24.22 -53.98
CA GLN A 92 -2.75 24.58 -55.27
C GLN A 92 -2.31 23.34 -56.08
N GLU A 93 -1.73 22.33 -55.43
CA GLU A 93 -1.31 21.10 -56.11
C GLU A 93 -2.50 20.23 -56.56
N VAL A 94 -3.64 20.27 -55.85
CA VAL A 94 -4.89 19.65 -56.31
C VAL A 94 -5.46 20.39 -57.53
N LEU A 95 -5.51 21.73 -57.51
CA LEU A 95 -5.96 22.53 -58.67
C LEU A 95 -5.09 22.29 -59.91
N ARG A 96 -3.78 22.07 -59.71
CA ARG A 96 -2.81 21.77 -60.78
C ARG A 96 -2.85 20.30 -61.24
N GLY A 97 -3.70 19.46 -60.64
CA GLY A 97 -3.81 18.04 -60.95
C GLY A 97 -2.58 17.20 -60.54
N ARG A 98 -1.70 17.75 -59.70
CA ARG A 98 -0.49 17.05 -59.20
C ARG A 98 -0.76 16.25 -57.92
N GLN A 99 -1.88 16.52 -57.26
CA GLN A 99 -2.35 15.78 -56.09
C GLN A 99 -3.80 15.32 -56.31
N ALA A 100 -4.08 14.05 -55.99
CA ALA A 100 -5.37 13.44 -56.27
C ALA A 100 -6.50 13.88 -55.33
N ARG A 101 -6.18 14.34 -54.11
CA ARG A 101 -7.18 14.75 -53.11
C ARG A 101 -6.56 15.64 -52.04
N LEU A 102 -7.32 16.60 -51.55
CA LEU A 102 -7.06 17.31 -50.29
C LEU A 102 -8.21 17.01 -49.32
N ARG A 103 -7.89 16.74 -48.07
CA ARG A 103 -8.85 16.66 -46.96
C ARG A 103 -8.27 17.43 -45.78
N CYS A 104 -9.01 18.41 -45.28
CA CYS A 104 -8.58 19.20 -44.12
C CYS A 104 -9.78 19.62 -43.27
N THR A 105 -9.51 20.06 -42.04
CA THR A 105 -10.53 20.56 -41.13
C THR A 105 -10.32 22.06 -40.92
N ARG A 106 -11.40 22.84 -41.01
CA ARG A 106 -11.40 24.29 -40.82
C ARG A 106 -12.51 24.72 -39.90
N ARG A 107 -12.31 25.88 -39.27
CA ARG A 107 -13.32 26.54 -38.46
C ARG A 107 -13.85 27.72 -39.26
N LEU A 108 -15.07 27.60 -39.75
CA LEU A 108 -15.73 28.66 -40.50
C LEU A 108 -16.59 29.51 -39.57
N LYS A 109 -16.74 30.79 -39.90
CA LYS A 109 -17.64 31.71 -39.20
C LYS A 109 -18.93 31.81 -40.01
N HIS A 110 -20.05 31.45 -39.40
CA HIS A 110 -21.35 31.66 -40.01
C HIS A 110 -21.74 33.14 -39.94
N PRO A 111 -22.47 33.69 -40.92
CA PRO A 111 -22.96 35.07 -40.89
C PRO A 111 -23.75 35.43 -39.62
N ASP A 112 -24.46 34.47 -39.04
CA ASP A 112 -25.21 34.63 -37.78
C ASP A 112 -24.31 34.69 -36.52
N GLY A 113 -22.99 34.71 -36.68
CA GLY A 113 -22.02 34.94 -35.60
C GLY A 113 -21.51 33.71 -34.85
N HIS A 114 -22.06 32.51 -35.12
CA HIS A 114 -21.54 31.26 -34.57
C HIS A 114 -20.41 30.66 -35.44
N SER A 115 -19.63 29.72 -34.88
CA SER A 115 -18.54 29.04 -35.60
C SER A 115 -18.89 27.58 -35.87
N LEU A 116 -18.57 27.10 -37.06
CA LEU A 116 -18.77 25.71 -37.49
C LEU A 116 -17.42 25.05 -37.70
N TRP A 117 -17.27 23.82 -37.20
CA TRP A 117 -16.15 22.96 -37.58
C TRP A 117 -16.53 22.21 -38.85
N THR A 118 -15.80 22.44 -39.94
CA THR A 118 -16.07 21.81 -41.23
C THR A 118 -14.91 20.94 -41.68
N GLU A 119 -15.24 19.82 -42.30
CA GLU A 119 -14.29 19.00 -43.06
C GLU A 119 -14.43 19.32 -44.54
N ILE A 120 -13.34 19.79 -45.14
CA ILE A 120 -13.29 20.19 -46.53
C ILE A 120 -12.55 19.10 -47.30
N THR A 121 -13.20 18.56 -48.33
CA THR A 121 -12.59 17.64 -49.28
C THR A 121 -12.58 18.26 -50.67
N LEU A 122 -11.42 18.21 -51.33
CA LEU A 122 -11.27 18.54 -52.75
C LEU A 122 -10.77 17.33 -53.53
N GLY A 123 -11.36 17.08 -54.69
CA GLY A 123 -10.91 16.04 -55.62
C GLY A 123 -11.19 16.43 -57.07
N PRO A 124 -10.32 16.05 -58.03
CA PRO A 124 -10.52 16.36 -59.43
C PRO A 124 -11.72 15.60 -60.00
N VAL A 125 -12.46 16.24 -60.90
CA VAL A 125 -13.51 15.62 -61.71
C VAL A 125 -12.89 15.21 -63.05
N PRO A 126 -12.65 13.90 -63.30
CA PRO A 126 -11.85 13.46 -64.44
C PRO A 126 -12.41 13.86 -65.82
N ALA A 127 -13.73 14.04 -65.92
CA ALA A 127 -14.42 14.35 -67.16
C ALA A 127 -14.28 15.81 -67.61
N THR A 128 -14.13 16.76 -66.67
CA THR A 128 -14.07 18.21 -66.97
C THR A 128 -12.74 18.84 -66.63
N GLY A 129 -11.95 18.22 -65.74
CA GLY A 129 -10.71 18.79 -65.24
C GLY A 129 -10.90 19.92 -64.22
N ASP A 130 -12.14 20.11 -63.74
CA ASP A 130 -12.50 20.93 -62.59
C ASP A 130 -12.27 20.17 -61.28
N VAL A 131 -12.44 20.84 -60.15
CA VAL A 131 -12.28 20.25 -58.82
C VAL A 131 -13.60 20.32 -58.07
N LEU A 132 -14.07 19.17 -57.58
CA LEU A 132 -15.23 19.11 -56.70
C LEU A 132 -14.78 19.43 -55.27
N LEU A 133 -15.34 20.50 -54.73
CA LEU A 133 -15.32 20.85 -53.31
C LEU A 133 -16.55 20.23 -52.63
N SER A 134 -16.32 19.57 -51.50
CA SER A 134 -17.40 19.20 -50.58
C SER A 134 -17.04 19.66 -49.18
N VAL A 135 -18.03 20.19 -48.47
CA VAL A 135 -17.89 20.70 -47.11
C VAL A 135 -18.88 19.96 -46.22
N ALA A 136 -18.37 19.26 -45.21
CA ALA A 136 -19.22 18.59 -44.23
C ALA A 136 -19.12 19.32 -42.89
N ASP A 137 -20.26 19.74 -42.32
CA ASP A 137 -20.30 20.17 -40.94
C ASP A 137 -20.08 18.97 -40.01
N ILE A 138 -19.05 19.06 -39.18
CA ILE A 138 -18.64 18.03 -38.22
C ILE A 138 -18.77 18.51 -36.78
N SER A 139 -19.42 19.65 -36.54
CA SER A 139 -19.58 20.28 -35.22
C SER A 139 -20.27 19.32 -34.24
N ASP A 140 -21.48 18.85 -34.57
CA ASP A 140 -22.24 17.91 -33.72
C ASP A 140 -21.48 16.61 -33.45
N ARG A 141 -20.81 16.07 -34.47
CA ARG A 141 -20.01 14.84 -34.34
C ARG A 141 -18.84 15.05 -33.39
N ARG A 142 -18.16 16.19 -33.50
CA ARG A 142 -17.02 16.53 -32.66
C ARG A 142 -17.45 16.84 -31.22
N ASP A 143 -18.57 17.53 -31.03
CA ASP A 143 -19.13 17.83 -29.70
C ASP A 143 -19.63 16.55 -29.02
N LEU A 144 -20.29 15.66 -29.76
CA LEU A 144 -20.67 14.34 -29.25
C LEU A 144 -19.43 13.51 -28.89
N GLN A 145 -18.39 13.49 -29.74
CA GLN A 145 -17.14 12.79 -29.43
C GLN A 145 -16.43 13.38 -28.21
N ALA A 146 -16.39 14.70 -28.06
CA ALA A 146 -15.82 15.38 -26.90
C ALA A 146 -16.61 15.06 -25.62
N ARG A 147 -17.95 15.05 -25.71
CA ARG A 147 -18.83 14.70 -24.59
C ARG A 147 -18.73 13.22 -24.22
N LEU A 148 -18.65 12.31 -25.20
CA LEU A 148 -18.42 10.89 -24.98
C LEU A 148 -17.06 10.63 -24.33
N ARG A 149 -15.99 11.30 -24.79
CA ARG A 149 -14.68 11.26 -24.14
C ARG A 149 -14.75 11.79 -22.72
N HIS A 150 -15.43 12.91 -22.48
CA HIS A 150 -15.59 13.45 -21.13
C HIS A 150 -16.32 12.47 -20.20
N LEU A 151 -17.42 11.85 -20.67
CA LEU A 151 -18.18 10.83 -19.91
C LEU A 151 -17.39 9.55 -19.65
N GLN A 152 -16.48 9.17 -20.54
CA GLN A 152 -15.59 8.02 -20.34
C GLN A 152 -14.46 8.29 -19.35
N MET A 153 -14.15 9.56 -19.09
CA MET A 153 -12.98 9.98 -18.31
C MET A 153 -13.30 10.61 -16.95
N HIS A 154 -14.58 10.85 -16.66
CA HIS A 154 -15.02 11.48 -15.41
C HIS A 154 -16.09 10.64 -14.71
N ASP A 155 -16.09 10.68 -13.38
CA ASP A 155 -17.10 10.06 -12.53
C ASP A 155 -18.43 10.84 -12.63
N PRO A 156 -19.56 10.17 -12.91
CA PRO A 156 -20.84 10.85 -13.14
C PRO A 156 -21.41 11.54 -11.89
N VAL A 157 -21.06 11.07 -10.68
CA VAL A 157 -21.56 11.60 -9.40
C VAL A 157 -20.76 12.84 -8.98
N THR A 158 -19.44 12.71 -8.95
CA THR A 158 -18.54 13.75 -8.42
C THR A 158 -18.03 14.71 -9.49
N ARG A 159 -18.13 14.35 -10.78
CA ARG A 159 -17.53 15.05 -11.92
C ARG A 159 -16.00 15.11 -11.88
N LEU A 160 -15.35 14.43 -10.94
CA LEU A 160 -13.90 14.29 -10.92
C LEU A 160 -13.42 13.34 -12.02
N PRO A 161 -12.15 13.45 -12.45
CA PRO A 161 -11.43 12.38 -13.13
C PRO A 161 -11.75 11.00 -12.52
N ASN A 162 -12.07 10.05 -13.37
CA ASN A 162 -12.29 8.67 -12.95
C ASN A 162 -10.96 7.91 -12.91
N ARG A 163 -11.04 6.63 -12.55
CA ARG A 163 -9.89 5.72 -12.52
C ARG A 163 -9.11 5.69 -13.84
N ALA A 164 -9.77 5.68 -14.99
CA ALA A 164 -9.08 5.62 -16.28
C ALA A 164 -8.24 6.87 -16.54
N LEU A 165 -8.82 8.07 -16.36
CA LEU A 165 -8.11 9.33 -16.53
C LEU A 165 -6.99 9.51 -15.49
N PHE A 166 -7.21 9.04 -14.26
CA PHE A 166 -6.18 9.05 -13.21
C PHE A 166 -4.96 8.22 -13.61
N PHE A 167 -5.15 6.98 -14.07
CA PHE A 167 -4.03 6.13 -14.48
C PHE A 167 -3.31 6.66 -15.73
N GLU A 168 -4.05 7.21 -16.69
CA GLU A 168 -3.44 7.87 -17.87
C GLU A 168 -2.51 9.02 -17.44
N ARG A 169 -2.98 9.88 -16.53
CA ARG A 169 -2.21 11.01 -16.01
C ARG A 169 -1.03 10.57 -15.15
N LEU A 170 -1.23 9.57 -14.29
CA LEU A 170 -0.15 9.00 -13.48
C LEU A 170 0.96 8.41 -14.34
N SER A 171 0.61 7.64 -15.37
CA SER A 171 1.59 7.10 -16.32
C SER A 171 2.33 8.20 -17.06
N ALA A 172 1.61 9.21 -17.57
CA ALA A 172 2.24 10.35 -18.25
C ALA A 172 3.20 11.13 -17.34
N ALA A 173 2.84 11.34 -16.06
CA ALA A 173 3.69 12.02 -15.09
C ALA A 173 4.98 11.22 -14.75
N LEU A 174 4.87 9.89 -14.68
CA LEU A 174 6.03 9.00 -14.48
C LEU A 174 6.95 8.94 -15.71
N GLU A 175 6.41 9.09 -16.92
CA GLU A 175 7.18 9.12 -18.16
C GLU A 175 7.84 10.49 -18.41
N ALA A 176 7.12 11.61 -18.26
CA ALA A 176 7.62 12.95 -18.55
C ALA A 176 8.81 13.38 -17.67
N SER A 177 8.74 13.02 -16.38
CA SER A 177 9.79 13.29 -15.39
C SER A 177 11.09 12.51 -15.61
N SER A 178 11.11 11.56 -16.55
CA SER A 178 12.33 10.86 -16.97
C SER A 178 13.14 11.61 -18.04
N TYR A 179 12.57 12.66 -18.66
CA TYR A 179 13.19 13.35 -19.82
C TYR A 179 13.46 14.85 -19.64
N GLU A 180 12.83 15.56 -18.70
CA GLU A 180 13.00 17.02 -18.55
C GLU A 180 13.97 17.43 -17.43
N GLN A 181 15.00 18.22 -17.76
CA GLN A 181 16.04 18.73 -16.84
C GLN A 181 15.58 19.87 -15.90
N GLY A 182 14.27 20.04 -15.68
CA GLY A 182 13.71 21.18 -14.92
C GLY A 182 12.72 20.86 -13.80
N GLY A 183 12.16 19.65 -13.75
CA GLY A 183 11.23 19.22 -12.70
C GLY A 183 11.92 18.61 -11.48
N THR A 184 11.18 18.39 -10.38
CA THR A 184 11.75 17.76 -9.17
C THR A 184 12.14 16.29 -9.36
N GLY A 185 11.63 15.63 -10.40
CA GLY A 185 11.83 14.20 -10.67
C GLY A 185 11.13 13.27 -9.67
N ARG A 186 10.22 13.82 -8.86
CA ARG A 186 9.53 13.11 -7.78
C ARG A 186 8.03 13.26 -7.91
N ILE A 187 7.31 12.19 -7.57
CA ILE A 187 5.86 12.11 -7.65
C ILE A 187 5.27 11.78 -6.29
N GLY A 188 4.15 12.44 -5.98
CA GLY A 188 3.41 12.26 -4.74
C GLY A 188 2.00 11.75 -4.98
N LEU A 189 1.52 10.90 -4.09
CA LEU A 189 0.16 10.37 -4.12
C LEU A 189 -0.44 10.36 -2.71
N CYS A 190 -1.59 11.02 -2.54
CA CYS A 190 -2.43 10.85 -1.36
C CYS A 190 -3.65 10.01 -1.76
N TYR A 191 -3.76 8.80 -1.23
CA TYR A 191 -4.87 7.89 -1.46
C TYR A 191 -5.79 7.86 -0.25
N LEU A 192 -7.08 8.11 -0.44
CA LEU A 192 -8.05 8.42 0.59
C LEU A 192 -9.27 7.49 0.50
N ASP A 193 -9.78 7.08 1.65
CA ASP A 193 -11.03 6.32 1.79
C ASP A 193 -11.87 6.92 2.92
N LEU A 194 -13.17 7.10 2.69
CA LEU A 194 -14.09 7.67 3.67
C LEU A 194 -14.50 6.62 4.72
N ASP A 195 -14.16 6.89 5.98
CA ASP A 195 -14.44 5.94 7.06
C ASP A 195 -15.95 5.82 7.28
N GLY A 196 -16.50 4.61 7.17
CA GLY A 196 -17.89 4.33 7.49
C GLY A 196 -18.91 4.78 6.45
N PHE A 197 -18.49 5.10 5.22
CA PHE A 197 -19.40 5.51 4.13
C PHE A 197 -20.52 4.48 3.86
N LYS A 198 -20.21 3.19 3.97
CA LYS A 198 -21.24 2.13 3.85
C LYS A 198 -22.38 2.31 4.86
N ALA A 199 -22.08 2.62 6.12
CA ALA A 199 -23.10 2.86 7.14
C ALA A 199 -23.98 4.08 6.81
N VAL A 200 -23.40 5.10 6.18
CA VAL A 200 -24.16 6.27 5.68
C VAL A 200 -25.14 5.85 4.60
N ASN A 201 -24.71 5.03 3.63
CA ASN A 201 -25.61 4.51 2.58
C ASN A 201 -26.71 3.62 3.15
N ASP A 202 -26.37 2.74 4.09
CA ASP A 202 -27.31 1.80 4.69
C ASP A 202 -28.36 2.53 5.56
N THR A 203 -27.98 3.64 6.20
CA THR A 203 -28.86 4.40 7.12
C THR A 203 -29.66 5.49 6.43
N LEU A 204 -29.05 6.24 5.51
CA LEU A 204 -29.61 7.46 4.90
C LEU A 204 -29.92 7.30 3.40
N GLY A 205 -29.56 6.17 2.81
CA GLY A 205 -29.81 5.83 1.42
C GLY A 205 -28.78 6.39 0.44
N HIS A 206 -28.64 5.72 -0.71
CA HIS A 206 -27.66 6.05 -1.75
C HIS A 206 -27.73 7.49 -2.27
N ARG A 207 -28.92 8.12 -2.32
CA ARG A 207 -29.05 9.51 -2.77
C ARG A 207 -28.33 10.50 -1.85
N VAL A 208 -28.28 10.22 -0.55
CA VAL A 208 -27.54 11.03 0.44
C VAL A 208 -26.05 10.73 0.33
N GLY A 209 -25.68 9.45 0.15
CA GLY A 209 -24.30 9.04 -0.12
C GLY A 209 -23.70 9.72 -1.36
N ASP A 210 -24.43 9.77 -2.48
CA ASP A 210 -23.99 10.44 -3.70
C ASP A 210 -23.77 11.96 -3.49
N ARG A 211 -24.65 12.61 -2.71
CA ARG A 211 -24.50 14.01 -2.33
C ARG A 211 -23.28 14.23 -1.43
N LEU A 212 -23.02 13.30 -0.51
CA LEU A 212 -21.84 13.32 0.33
C LEU A 212 -20.56 13.19 -0.51
N LEU A 213 -20.50 12.22 -1.41
CA LEU A 213 -19.37 12.05 -2.33
C LEU A 213 -19.12 13.31 -3.18
N ALA A 214 -20.18 13.92 -3.71
CA ALA A 214 -20.07 15.17 -4.46
C ALA A 214 -19.59 16.35 -3.59
N ALA A 215 -19.99 16.39 -2.31
CA ALA A 215 -19.53 17.43 -1.37
C ALA A 215 -18.07 17.22 -0.96
N VAL A 216 -17.66 15.97 -0.69
CA VAL A 216 -16.27 15.58 -0.42
C VAL A 216 -15.40 15.97 -1.61
N ALA A 217 -15.79 15.59 -2.82
CA ALA A 217 -15.06 15.94 -4.05
C ALA A 217 -14.77 17.45 -4.15
N LYS A 218 -15.78 18.30 -3.89
CA LYS A 218 -15.62 19.76 -3.89
C LYS A 218 -14.63 20.25 -2.84
N ARG A 219 -14.61 19.64 -1.64
CA ARG A 219 -13.64 20.00 -0.59
C ARG A 219 -12.23 19.58 -0.98
N LEU A 220 -12.07 18.36 -1.50
CA LEU A 220 -10.77 17.85 -1.96
C LEU A 220 -10.18 18.74 -3.07
N THR A 221 -10.99 19.12 -4.06
CA THR A 221 -10.57 20.05 -5.12
C THR A 221 -10.13 21.39 -4.54
N ARG A 222 -10.90 21.96 -3.60
CA ARG A 222 -10.53 23.22 -2.94
C ARG A 222 -9.21 23.12 -2.17
N CYS A 223 -8.99 22.02 -1.44
CA CYS A 223 -7.73 21.79 -0.73
C CYS A 223 -6.54 21.72 -1.71
N ALA A 224 -6.72 21.04 -2.85
CA ALA A 224 -5.71 20.95 -3.90
C ALA A 224 -5.45 22.30 -4.59
N ASP A 225 -6.46 23.16 -4.74
CA ASP A 225 -6.30 24.50 -5.33
C ASP A 225 -5.59 25.47 -4.35
N GLN A 226 -5.97 25.43 -3.07
CA GLN A 226 -5.46 26.34 -2.02
C GLN A 226 -4.02 26.08 -1.63
N SER A 227 -3.53 24.85 -1.80
CA SER A 227 -2.12 24.53 -1.58
C SER A 227 -1.18 25.25 -2.57
N GLY A 228 -1.70 25.93 -3.60
CA GLY A 228 -0.97 26.96 -4.35
C GLY A 228 -0.08 26.45 -5.49
N TYR A 229 -0.16 25.16 -5.83
CA TYR A 229 0.77 24.54 -6.79
C TYR A 229 0.27 24.50 -8.25
N GLY A 230 -0.94 25.00 -8.53
CA GLY A 230 -1.55 25.02 -9.88
C GLY A 230 -0.93 26.01 -10.88
N ARG A 231 0.23 26.63 -10.60
CA ARG A 231 0.87 27.57 -11.53
C ARG A 231 1.91 26.93 -12.45
N ASN A 232 2.48 25.77 -12.11
CA ASN A 232 3.47 25.07 -12.96
C ASN A 232 3.31 23.54 -13.09
N GLY A 233 2.49 22.85 -12.27
CA GLY A 233 2.29 21.38 -12.39
C GLY A 233 1.02 20.92 -11.66
N GLY A 234 0.14 20.19 -12.35
CA GLY A 234 -1.26 19.99 -11.97
C GLY A 234 -1.49 18.97 -10.86
N HIS A 235 -2.13 19.40 -9.77
CA HIS A 235 -2.76 18.45 -8.86
C HIS A 235 -3.99 17.82 -9.53
N LEU A 236 -4.01 16.49 -9.62
CA LEU A 236 -5.17 15.75 -10.12
C LEU A 236 -5.93 15.14 -8.94
N VAL A 237 -7.15 15.62 -8.69
CA VAL A 237 -8.09 14.98 -7.76
C VAL A 237 -8.97 14.02 -8.55
N ALA A 238 -8.98 12.75 -8.19
CA ALA A 238 -9.75 11.71 -8.87
C ALA A 238 -10.58 10.90 -7.89
N ARG A 239 -11.65 10.28 -8.39
CA ARG A 239 -12.39 9.22 -7.68
C ARG A 239 -12.13 7.89 -8.36
N LEU A 240 -11.56 6.94 -7.62
CA LEU A 240 -11.15 5.64 -8.19
C LEU A 240 -12.30 4.61 -8.19
N GLY A 241 -13.26 4.78 -7.28
CA GLY A 241 -14.44 3.93 -7.13
C GLY A 241 -14.99 4.02 -5.72
N GLY A 242 -16.25 3.63 -5.50
CA GLY A 242 -16.84 3.61 -4.15
C GLY A 242 -16.66 4.92 -3.38
N ASP A 243 -16.04 4.83 -2.22
CA ASP A 243 -15.64 5.90 -1.30
C ASP A 243 -14.16 6.29 -1.41
N GLU A 244 -13.47 5.84 -2.45
CA GLU A 244 -12.03 6.02 -2.64
C GLU A 244 -11.71 7.20 -3.57
N PHE A 245 -10.80 8.06 -3.10
CA PHE A 245 -10.30 9.24 -3.80
C PHE A 245 -8.78 9.23 -3.87
N ALA A 246 -8.22 9.87 -4.88
CA ALA A 246 -6.78 10.01 -5.05
C ALA A 246 -6.42 11.46 -5.40
N LEU A 247 -5.36 11.97 -4.79
CA LEU A 247 -4.75 13.26 -5.13
C LEU A 247 -3.32 12.99 -5.63
N LEU A 248 -3.08 13.28 -6.90
CA LEU A 248 -1.77 13.17 -7.53
C LEU A 248 -1.01 14.50 -7.46
N VAL A 249 0.27 14.43 -7.15
CA VAL A 249 1.21 15.55 -7.16
C VAL A 249 2.34 15.21 -8.13
N GLU A 250 2.26 15.73 -9.36
CA GLU A 250 3.17 15.39 -10.46
C GLU A 250 4.60 15.88 -10.24
N GLU A 251 4.78 17.01 -9.55
CA GLU A 251 6.10 17.60 -9.21
C GLU A 251 6.23 17.76 -7.69
N SER A 252 6.34 16.64 -6.98
CA SER A 252 6.47 16.67 -5.53
C SER A 252 7.80 17.28 -5.11
N THR A 253 7.78 18.21 -4.16
CA THR A 253 9.00 18.79 -3.55
C THR A 253 9.48 18.00 -2.34
N GLY A 254 8.71 16.99 -1.90
CA GLY A 254 9.09 16.09 -0.83
C GLY A 254 7.92 15.60 0.02
N THR A 255 8.23 14.76 1.00
CA THR A 255 7.24 14.15 1.90
C THR A 255 6.52 15.15 2.79
N GLU A 256 7.16 16.26 3.16
CA GLU A 256 6.56 17.31 3.99
C GLU A 256 5.39 18.01 3.27
N GLN A 257 5.56 18.33 1.97
CA GLN A 257 4.49 18.89 1.13
C GLN A 257 3.26 17.98 1.10
N LEU A 258 3.46 16.68 0.94
CA LEU A 258 2.36 15.73 0.92
C LEU A 258 1.72 15.53 2.29
N ALA A 259 2.51 15.60 3.37
CA ALA A 259 2.01 15.55 4.73
C ALA A 259 1.11 16.77 5.04
N ASP A 260 1.49 17.97 4.59
CA ASP A 260 0.66 19.18 4.70
C ASP A 260 -0.63 19.08 3.90
N LEU A 261 -0.56 18.56 2.67
CA LEU A 261 -1.75 18.31 1.85
C LEU A 261 -2.68 17.31 2.54
N ALA A 262 -2.14 16.20 3.06
CA ALA A 262 -2.92 15.18 3.76
C ALA A 262 -3.56 15.72 5.05
N ARG A 263 -2.84 16.53 5.84
CA ARG A 263 -3.38 17.24 7.00
C ARG A 263 -4.55 18.15 6.63
N SER A 264 -4.37 18.95 5.58
CA SER A 264 -5.38 19.90 5.10
C SER A 264 -6.63 19.18 4.60
N VAL A 265 -6.44 18.11 3.83
CA VAL A 265 -7.52 17.26 3.32
C VAL A 265 -8.28 16.60 4.47
N LEU A 266 -7.57 16.00 5.43
CA LEU A 266 -8.20 15.33 6.57
C LEU A 266 -9.04 16.32 7.40
N ALA A 267 -8.50 17.50 7.71
CA ALA A 267 -9.22 18.54 8.42
C ALA A 267 -10.48 18.99 7.66
N ALA A 268 -10.36 19.19 6.34
CA ALA A 268 -11.49 19.59 5.51
C ALA A 268 -12.57 18.51 5.42
N VAL A 269 -12.22 17.23 5.43
CA VAL A 269 -13.21 16.14 5.43
C VAL A 269 -13.91 16.02 6.80
N GLN A 270 -13.19 16.26 7.90
CA GLN A 270 -13.73 16.19 9.26
C GLN A 270 -14.74 17.30 9.59
N GLU A 271 -14.73 18.42 8.84
CA GLU A 271 -15.78 19.43 8.96
C GLU A 271 -17.16 18.81 8.68
N PRO A 272 -18.21 19.09 9.47
CA PRO A 272 -19.52 18.52 9.21
C PRO A 272 -20.09 18.94 7.84
N PHE A 273 -20.82 18.05 7.18
CA PHE A 273 -21.52 18.30 5.92
C PHE A 273 -23.00 18.55 6.16
N ASP A 274 -23.52 19.68 5.67
CA ASP A 274 -24.95 19.98 5.70
C ASP A 274 -25.63 19.41 4.45
N LEU A 275 -26.26 18.24 4.59
CA LEU A 275 -26.88 17.49 3.51
C LEU A 275 -28.36 17.22 3.82
N ALA A 276 -29.26 17.67 2.94
CA ALA A 276 -30.70 17.46 3.07
C ALA A 276 -31.31 17.91 4.42
N GLY A 277 -30.77 18.99 5.02
CA GLY A 277 -31.23 19.52 6.31
C GLY A 277 -30.69 18.78 7.54
N GLN A 278 -29.75 17.86 7.36
CA GLN A 278 -29.05 17.15 8.43
C GLN A 278 -27.55 17.46 8.39
N ARG A 279 -26.92 17.46 9.57
CA ARG A 279 -25.49 17.70 9.73
C ARG A 279 -24.77 16.37 9.93
N LEU A 280 -23.95 15.97 8.97
CA LEU A 280 -23.25 14.69 8.94
C LEU A 280 -21.76 14.87 9.18
N SER A 281 -21.21 14.14 10.15
CA SER A 281 -19.76 14.09 10.41
C SER A 281 -19.22 12.77 9.87
N VAL A 282 -18.22 12.87 8.99
CA VAL A 282 -17.47 11.72 8.47
C VAL A 282 -15.98 11.99 8.63
N SER A 283 -15.17 10.94 8.67
CA SER A 283 -13.72 11.03 8.64
C SER A 283 -13.17 10.30 7.42
N ALA A 284 -11.86 10.39 7.23
CA ALA A 284 -11.17 9.64 6.20
C ALA A 284 -9.87 9.07 6.73
N SER A 285 -9.47 7.93 6.16
CA SER A 285 -8.14 7.39 6.27
C SER A 285 -7.34 7.75 5.01
N ILE A 286 -6.08 8.14 5.16
CA ILE A 286 -5.24 8.62 4.04
C ILE A 286 -3.88 7.92 4.03
N GLY A 287 -3.54 7.25 2.93
CA GLY A 287 -2.19 6.77 2.65
C GLY A 287 -1.42 7.77 1.80
N VAL A 288 -0.25 8.19 2.27
CA VAL A 288 0.60 9.17 1.57
C VAL A 288 1.86 8.49 1.07
N VAL A 289 2.16 8.60 -0.22
CA VAL A 289 3.36 8.03 -0.83
C VAL A 289 4.10 9.09 -1.62
N GLU A 290 5.41 9.12 -1.49
CA GLU A 290 6.28 9.93 -2.32
C GLU A 290 7.43 9.07 -2.84
N ARG A 291 7.72 9.15 -4.13
CA ARG A 291 8.80 8.40 -4.78
C ARG A 291 9.47 9.21 -5.88
N ALA A 292 10.73 8.87 -6.16
CA ALA A 292 11.35 9.21 -7.43
C ALA A 292 10.52 8.61 -8.58
N ALA A 293 10.22 9.42 -9.60
CA ALA A 293 9.42 8.96 -10.72
C ALA A 293 10.21 7.96 -11.59
N ALA A 294 11.52 8.20 -11.76
CA ALA A 294 12.42 7.28 -12.44
C ALA A 294 12.45 5.90 -11.74
N GLY A 295 12.12 4.84 -12.49
CA GLY A 295 12.10 3.46 -11.98
C GLY A 295 10.88 3.08 -11.16
N THR A 296 9.90 3.98 -10.99
CA THR A 296 8.64 3.67 -10.30
C THR A 296 7.53 3.41 -11.33
N SER A 297 6.86 2.27 -11.24
CA SER A 297 5.66 2.00 -12.04
C SER A 297 4.41 2.56 -11.36
N ALA A 298 3.39 2.90 -12.15
CA ALA A 298 2.08 3.30 -11.64
C ALA A 298 1.47 2.25 -10.69
N THR A 299 1.66 0.96 -11.00
CA THR A 299 1.22 -0.16 -10.16
C THR A 299 1.93 -0.19 -8.80
N ALA A 300 3.26 0.01 -8.77
CA ALA A 300 4.02 0.02 -7.52
C ALA A 300 3.67 1.21 -6.63
N LEU A 301 3.44 2.40 -7.23
CA LEU A 301 3.03 3.59 -6.50
C LEU A 301 1.63 3.40 -5.87
N MET A 302 0.68 2.87 -6.64
CA MET A 302 -0.66 2.57 -6.15
C MET A 302 -0.67 1.49 -5.06
N GLN A 303 0.13 0.43 -5.21
CA GLN A 303 0.24 -0.62 -4.19
C GLN A 303 0.82 -0.06 -2.89
N ALA A 304 1.83 0.80 -2.97
CA ALA A 304 2.35 1.50 -1.80
C ALA A 304 1.27 2.35 -1.13
N ALA A 305 0.46 3.07 -1.90
CA ALA A 305 -0.57 3.96 -1.36
C ALA A 305 -1.72 3.20 -0.69
N ASP A 306 -2.17 2.10 -1.30
CA ASP A 306 -3.15 1.20 -0.71
C ASP A 306 -2.64 0.56 0.59
N THR A 307 -1.38 0.13 0.59
CA THR A 307 -0.73 -0.43 1.78
C THR A 307 -0.68 0.59 2.93
N THR A 308 -0.32 1.85 2.63
CA THR A 308 -0.28 2.92 3.63
C THR A 308 -1.67 3.34 4.08
N LEU A 309 -2.66 3.33 3.20
CA LEU A 309 -4.06 3.57 3.55
C LEU A 309 -4.57 2.51 4.53
N TYR A 310 -4.24 1.24 4.29
CA TYR A 310 -4.52 0.17 5.24
C TYR A 310 -3.85 0.44 6.60
N TRP A 311 -2.61 0.95 6.63
CA TRP A 311 -1.95 1.30 7.91
C TRP A 311 -2.72 2.37 8.66
N ALA A 312 -3.17 3.43 7.97
CA ALA A 312 -4.00 4.46 8.58
C ALA A 312 -5.30 3.88 9.19
N LYS A 313 -5.92 2.91 8.51
CA LYS A 313 -7.13 2.21 9.02
C LYS A 313 -6.82 1.34 10.23
N ALA A 314 -5.73 0.57 10.19
CA ALA A 314 -5.32 -0.32 11.29
C ALA A 314 -4.90 0.46 12.55
N ASP A 315 -4.26 1.62 12.36
CA ASP A 315 -3.79 2.49 13.44
C ASP A 315 -4.92 3.36 14.03
N GLY A 316 -6.20 3.06 13.75
CA GLY A 316 -7.35 3.71 14.41
C GLY A 316 -8.23 4.61 13.52
N LYS A 317 -8.01 4.64 12.20
CA LYS A 317 -8.77 5.46 11.22
C LYS A 317 -8.69 6.97 11.48
N ALA A 318 -9.42 7.79 10.71
CA ALA A 318 -9.48 9.25 10.84
C ALA A 318 -8.10 9.94 10.86
N ARG A 319 -7.13 9.39 10.11
CA ARG A 319 -5.73 9.81 10.14
C ARG A 319 -5.06 9.61 8.79
N TRP A 320 -3.92 10.26 8.62
CA TRP A 320 -3.03 10.02 7.49
C TRP A 320 -1.76 9.29 7.97
N THR A 321 -1.18 8.48 7.09
CA THR A 321 0.08 7.78 7.32
C THR A 321 0.99 7.98 6.12
N LEU A 322 2.29 8.16 6.35
CA LEU A 322 3.30 8.22 5.29
C LEU A 322 3.84 6.81 4.99
N PHE A 323 4.07 6.51 3.71
CA PHE A 323 4.68 5.27 3.29
C PHE A 323 6.12 5.19 3.80
N ASP A 324 6.41 4.07 4.45
CA ASP A 324 7.70 3.72 5.02
C ASP A 324 8.10 2.34 4.48
N PRO A 325 9.12 2.26 3.61
CA PRO A 325 9.60 1.00 3.05
C PRO A 325 9.96 -0.05 4.12
N GLU A 326 10.49 0.38 5.27
CA GLU A 326 10.90 -0.52 6.36
C GLU A 326 9.69 -1.09 7.09
N ARG A 327 8.69 -0.25 7.36
CA ARG A 327 7.40 -0.69 7.93
C ARG A 327 6.72 -1.73 7.03
N ASN A 328 6.80 -1.56 5.70
CA ASN A 328 6.25 -2.52 4.76
C ASN A 328 7.00 -3.87 4.79
N ALA A 329 8.32 -3.85 4.75
CA ALA A 329 9.16 -5.06 4.82
C ALA A 329 8.96 -5.83 6.14
N HIS A 330 8.81 -5.11 7.26
CA HIS A 330 8.56 -5.71 8.57
C HIS A 330 7.20 -6.43 8.60
N ARG A 331 6.14 -5.84 8.01
CA ARG A 331 4.82 -6.47 7.93
C ARG A 331 4.78 -7.69 7.02
N MET A 332 5.44 -7.64 5.85
CA MET A 332 5.54 -8.82 4.97
C MET A 332 6.27 -9.98 5.66
N THR A 333 7.37 -9.68 6.35
CA THR A 333 8.08 -10.65 7.19
C THR A 333 7.16 -11.21 8.27
N ARG A 334 6.43 -10.35 9.00
CA ARG A 334 5.49 -10.77 10.05
C ARG A 334 4.40 -11.69 9.51
N GLN A 335 3.83 -11.38 8.34
CA GLN A 335 2.80 -12.22 7.72
C GLN A 335 3.37 -13.58 7.29
N ALA A 336 4.57 -13.60 6.70
CA ALA A 336 5.25 -14.84 6.35
C ALA A 336 5.47 -15.71 7.60
N LEU A 337 6.00 -15.13 8.68
CA LEU A 337 6.21 -15.82 9.95
C LEU A 337 4.90 -16.35 10.55
N SER A 338 3.83 -15.55 10.59
CA SER A 338 2.52 -15.99 11.13
C SER A 338 1.96 -17.19 10.38
N SER A 339 2.12 -17.23 9.05
CA SER A 339 1.63 -18.36 8.25
C SER A 339 2.43 -19.66 8.44
N THR A 340 3.69 -19.57 8.89
CA THR A 340 4.61 -20.72 9.01
C THR A 340 4.82 -21.20 10.43
N LEU A 341 4.47 -20.40 11.45
CA LEU A 341 4.83 -20.65 12.86
C LEU A 341 4.22 -21.96 13.41
N ARG A 342 2.91 -22.16 13.25
CA ARG A 342 2.24 -23.37 13.72
C ARG A 342 2.79 -24.64 13.04
N PRO A 343 2.88 -24.70 11.70
CA PRO A 343 3.55 -25.82 11.02
C PRO A 343 5.04 -26.00 11.39
N ALA A 344 5.76 -24.93 11.76
CA ALA A 344 7.18 -25.01 12.09
C ALA A 344 7.46 -25.81 13.37
N VAL A 345 6.54 -25.79 14.34
CA VAL A 345 6.64 -26.62 15.55
C VAL A 345 6.61 -28.11 15.19
N GLU A 346 5.73 -28.49 14.27
CA GLU A 346 5.59 -29.89 13.81
C GLU A 346 6.78 -30.33 12.94
N ARG A 347 7.37 -29.41 12.17
CA ARG A 347 8.55 -29.68 11.34
C ARG A 347 9.87 -29.70 12.09
N GLY A 348 9.87 -29.43 13.40
CA GLY A 348 11.10 -29.44 14.21
C GLY A 348 12.07 -28.32 13.85
N GLU A 349 11.56 -27.16 13.43
CA GLU A 349 12.39 -25.99 13.08
C GLU A 349 12.86 -25.20 14.30
N PHE A 350 12.36 -25.50 15.50
CA PHE A 350 12.76 -24.84 16.74
C PHE A 350 13.91 -25.59 17.41
N THR A 351 14.80 -24.82 18.03
CA THR A 351 15.87 -25.33 18.90
C THR A 351 15.94 -24.51 20.18
N LEU A 352 16.58 -25.04 21.22
CA LEU A 352 16.84 -24.34 22.47
C LEU A 352 18.34 -24.04 22.58
N GLU A 353 18.66 -22.77 22.77
CA GLU A 353 19.93 -22.36 23.35
C GLU A 353 19.75 -22.14 24.84
N TYR A 354 20.84 -22.20 25.59
CA TYR A 354 20.82 -22.12 27.04
C TYR A 354 21.82 -21.09 27.53
N GLN A 355 21.41 -20.26 28.48
CA GLN A 355 22.29 -19.29 29.14
C GLN A 355 22.50 -19.67 30.60
N PRO A 356 23.75 -19.71 31.12
CA PRO A 356 24.00 -20.11 32.50
C PRO A 356 23.61 -19.02 33.50
N LEU A 357 23.02 -19.45 34.62
CA LEU A 357 22.83 -18.68 35.84
C LEU A 357 23.92 -19.10 36.82
N VAL A 358 24.78 -18.14 37.19
CA VAL A 358 25.98 -18.38 37.99
C VAL A 358 25.79 -17.83 39.40
N ASP A 359 26.11 -18.65 40.39
CA ASP A 359 26.16 -18.27 41.80
C ASP A 359 27.24 -17.19 42.01
N LEU A 360 26.85 -16.02 42.49
CA LEU A 360 27.77 -14.88 42.61
C LEU A 360 28.82 -15.08 43.71
N GLU A 361 28.57 -15.97 44.67
CA GLU A 361 29.50 -16.26 45.76
C GLU A 361 30.55 -17.30 45.36
N SER A 362 30.11 -18.41 44.75
CA SER A 362 30.96 -19.56 44.40
C SER A 362 31.46 -19.58 42.97
N GLY A 363 30.85 -18.80 42.06
CA GLY A 363 31.14 -18.82 40.63
C GLY A 363 30.67 -20.10 39.91
N VAL A 364 29.88 -20.94 40.56
CA VAL A 364 29.39 -22.21 40.01
C VAL A 364 28.07 -22.00 39.28
N VAL A 365 27.88 -22.69 38.15
CA VAL A 365 26.60 -22.73 37.43
C VAL A 365 25.55 -23.44 38.30
N ARG A 366 24.48 -22.74 38.66
CA ARG A 366 23.37 -23.27 39.46
C ARG A 366 22.17 -23.65 38.61
N GLY A 367 21.92 -22.85 37.58
CA GLY A 367 20.78 -22.99 36.70
C GLY A 367 21.14 -22.63 35.28
N VAL A 368 20.21 -22.88 34.38
CA VAL A 368 20.28 -22.42 32.99
C VAL A 368 18.92 -21.92 32.55
N GLU A 369 18.89 -20.82 31.81
CA GLU A 369 17.69 -20.35 31.14
C GLU A 369 17.61 -20.95 29.74
N ALA A 370 16.46 -21.57 29.41
CA ALA A 370 16.18 -22.11 28.10
C ALA A 370 15.58 -21.03 27.19
N LEU A 371 16.32 -20.69 26.14
CA LEU A 371 15.99 -19.63 25.20
C LEU A 371 15.69 -20.22 23.83
N VAL A 372 14.43 -20.11 23.42
CA VAL A 372 13.97 -20.65 22.14
C VAL A 372 14.60 -19.90 20.94
N ARG A 373 14.90 -20.65 19.90
CA ARG A 373 15.36 -20.16 18.59
C ARG A 373 14.56 -20.83 17.49
N TRP A 374 14.33 -20.11 16.41
CA TRP A 374 13.64 -20.65 15.23
C TRP A 374 14.59 -20.67 14.04
N ASN A 375 14.94 -21.87 13.57
CA ASN A 375 15.70 -22.09 12.34
C ASN A 375 14.77 -21.97 11.13
N HIS A 376 14.44 -20.74 10.73
CA HIS A 376 13.52 -20.52 9.63
C HIS A 376 14.21 -20.78 8.28
N PRO A 377 13.59 -21.55 7.35
CA PRO A 377 14.23 -21.94 6.09
C PRO A 377 14.62 -20.75 5.19
N GLN A 378 13.85 -19.66 5.25
CA GLN A 378 14.11 -18.46 4.44
C GLN A 378 14.89 -17.36 5.18
N PHE A 379 14.76 -17.26 6.51
CA PHE A 379 15.26 -16.11 7.28
C PHE A 379 16.43 -16.48 8.21
N GLY A 380 16.84 -17.75 8.21
CA GLY A 380 17.89 -18.24 9.10
C GLY A 380 17.42 -18.30 10.56
N LEU A 381 18.37 -18.16 11.48
CA LEU A 381 18.14 -18.24 12.91
C LEU A 381 17.43 -16.96 13.41
N LEU A 382 16.20 -17.11 13.88
CA LEU A 382 15.40 -16.02 14.45
C LEU A 382 15.39 -16.09 15.98
N THR A 383 15.46 -14.92 16.61
CA THR A 383 15.37 -14.74 18.06
C THR A 383 13.91 -14.55 18.51
N PRO A 384 13.58 -14.83 19.80
CA PRO A 384 12.21 -14.76 20.32
C PRO A 384 11.46 -13.46 19.99
N ASN A 385 12.15 -12.31 20.05
CA ASN A 385 11.58 -10.98 19.77
C ASN A 385 10.96 -10.85 18.36
N ARG A 386 11.30 -11.74 17.42
CA ARG A 386 10.75 -11.74 16.06
C ARG A 386 9.45 -12.53 15.92
N PHE A 387 9.18 -13.50 16.79
CA PHE A 387 8.07 -14.45 16.59
C PHE A 387 7.20 -14.71 17.82
N ILE A 388 7.64 -14.44 19.05
CA ILE A 388 6.84 -14.69 20.25
C ILE A 388 5.55 -13.88 20.24
N GLY A 389 5.61 -12.58 19.95
CA GLY A 389 4.40 -11.75 19.85
C GLY A 389 3.44 -12.21 18.75
N ILE A 390 3.94 -12.84 17.67
CA ILE A 390 3.10 -13.42 16.61
C ILE A 390 2.41 -14.68 17.14
N ALA A 391 3.17 -15.57 17.78
CA ALA A 391 2.66 -16.80 18.39
C ALA A 391 1.60 -16.50 19.47
N GLU A 392 1.77 -15.41 20.21
CA GLU A 392 0.79 -14.94 21.20
C GLU A 392 -0.49 -14.44 20.55
N GLU A 393 -0.43 -13.76 19.40
CA GLU A 393 -1.61 -13.28 18.68
C GLU A 393 -2.43 -14.43 18.06
N ASP A 394 -1.76 -15.35 17.37
CA ASP A 394 -2.41 -16.46 16.65
C ASP A 394 -2.70 -17.70 17.52
N GLY A 395 -2.23 -17.71 18.77
CA GLY A 395 -2.45 -18.76 19.76
C GLY A 395 -1.47 -19.94 19.66
N SER A 396 -0.55 -19.93 18.70
CA SER A 396 0.48 -20.97 18.55
C SER A 396 1.47 -21.00 19.72
N ILE A 397 1.50 -19.95 20.55
CA ILE A 397 2.34 -19.87 21.75
C ILE A 397 2.11 -21.03 22.72
N VAL A 398 0.89 -21.58 22.79
CA VAL A 398 0.58 -22.73 23.65
C VAL A 398 1.30 -23.98 23.17
N GLN A 399 1.22 -24.28 21.87
CA GLN A 399 1.88 -25.44 21.27
C GLN A 399 3.41 -25.31 21.36
N LEU A 400 3.93 -24.13 21.04
CA LEU A 400 5.36 -23.84 21.13
C LEU A 400 5.86 -23.97 22.56
N GLY A 401 5.18 -23.35 23.52
CA GLY A 401 5.59 -23.37 24.93
C GLY A 401 5.56 -24.77 25.53
N ARG A 402 4.59 -25.62 25.17
CA ARG A 402 4.59 -27.04 25.55
C ARG A 402 5.82 -27.78 25.00
N TRP A 403 6.19 -27.52 23.75
CA TRP A 403 7.41 -28.08 23.15
C TRP A 403 8.69 -27.58 23.84
N VAL A 404 8.77 -26.29 24.16
CA VAL A 404 9.90 -25.69 24.89
C VAL A 404 10.04 -26.34 26.27
N LEU A 405 8.96 -26.40 27.05
CA LEU A 405 8.96 -27.00 28.39
C LEU A 405 9.43 -28.46 28.36
N ARG A 406 8.87 -29.27 27.46
CA ARG A 406 9.26 -30.69 27.32
C ARG A 406 10.73 -30.83 26.96
N THR A 407 11.21 -30.04 26.00
CA THR A 407 12.59 -30.11 25.51
C THR A 407 13.58 -29.67 26.59
N ALA A 408 13.27 -28.57 27.29
CA ALA A 408 14.06 -28.06 28.40
C ALA A 408 14.15 -29.06 29.57
N CYS A 409 13.02 -29.64 29.99
CA CYS A 409 12.98 -30.62 31.08
C CYS A 409 13.78 -31.88 30.73
N ARG A 410 13.64 -32.38 29.49
CA ARG A 410 14.39 -33.52 28.99
C ARG A 410 15.89 -33.25 28.95
N GLN A 411 16.30 -32.06 28.51
CA GLN A 411 17.71 -31.67 28.47
C GLN A 411 18.28 -31.53 29.89
N ALA A 412 17.55 -30.92 30.82
CA ALA A 412 17.96 -30.82 32.22
C ALA A 412 18.16 -32.20 32.86
N ARG A 413 17.23 -33.12 32.63
CA ARG A 413 17.35 -34.51 33.10
C ARG A 413 18.56 -35.21 32.50
N ARG A 414 18.83 -34.98 31.22
CA ARG A 414 19.99 -35.54 30.53
C ARG A 414 21.30 -35.09 31.17
N TRP A 415 21.45 -33.79 31.45
CA TRP A 415 22.64 -33.28 32.15
C TRP A 415 22.83 -33.92 33.53
N GLN A 416 21.75 -34.18 34.28
CA GLN A 416 21.85 -34.85 35.59
C GLN A 416 22.33 -36.30 35.51
N ILE A 417 21.94 -37.01 34.44
CA ILE A 417 22.34 -38.41 34.21
C ILE A 417 23.81 -38.46 33.76
N GLU A 418 24.19 -37.57 32.84
CA GLU A 418 25.55 -37.51 32.28
C GLU A 418 26.56 -36.94 33.28
N GLN A 419 26.13 -36.03 34.16
CA GLN A 419 26.97 -35.39 35.18
C GLN A 419 26.29 -35.40 36.56
N PRO A 420 26.38 -36.52 37.29
CA PRO A 420 25.88 -36.60 38.66
C PRO A 420 26.58 -35.58 39.56
N SER A 421 25.78 -34.75 40.24
CA SER A 421 26.24 -33.71 41.17
C SER A 421 25.33 -33.70 42.40
N ASP A 422 25.89 -33.42 43.57
CA ASP A 422 25.14 -33.20 44.81
C ASP A 422 24.23 -31.96 44.73
N SER A 423 24.51 -31.06 43.79
CA SER A 423 23.69 -29.88 43.46
C SER A 423 23.33 -29.94 41.97
N PRO A 424 22.25 -30.63 41.58
CA PRO A 424 21.84 -30.72 40.18
C PRO A 424 21.40 -29.35 39.65
N VAL A 425 21.73 -29.09 38.39
CA VAL A 425 21.37 -27.84 37.71
C VAL A 425 19.87 -27.82 37.43
N PHE A 426 19.25 -26.67 37.67
CA PHE A 426 17.86 -26.43 37.32
C PHE A 426 17.72 -25.75 35.98
N VAL A 427 16.56 -25.91 35.35
CA VAL A 427 16.25 -25.24 34.09
C VAL A 427 15.13 -24.23 34.29
N SER A 428 15.34 -23.03 33.76
CA SER A 428 14.39 -21.94 33.76
C SER A 428 13.74 -21.78 32.39
N VAL A 429 12.42 -21.65 32.34
CA VAL A 429 11.66 -21.57 31.08
C VAL A 429 10.67 -20.42 31.15
N ASN A 430 10.74 -19.52 30.17
CA ASN A 430 9.78 -18.44 29.99
C ASN A 430 8.38 -18.96 29.64
N VAL A 431 7.37 -18.45 30.32
CA VAL A 431 5.96 -18.78 30.09
C VAL A 431 5.20 -17.52 29.70
N ALA A 432 4.58 -17.55 28.52
CA ALA A 432 3.76 -16.44 28.04
C ALA A 432 2.45 -16.30 28.84
N VAL A 433 1.95 -15.07 28.98
CA VAL A 433 0.71 -14.76 29.74
C VAL A 433 -0.46 -15.59 29.23
N ARG A 434 -0.57 -15.71 27.90
CA ARG A 434 -1.65 -16.44 27.25
C ARG A 434 -1.64 -17.93 27.60
N GLN A 435 -0.48 -18.54 27.84
CA GLN A 435 -0.41 -19.95 28.27
C GLN A 435 -0.97 -20.14 29.69
N VAL A 436 -0.76 -19.17 30.57
CA VAL A 436 -1.33 -19.20 31.93
C VAL A 436 -2.85 -19.07 31.90
N TRP A 437 -3.40 -18.36 30.91
CA TRP A 437 -4.83 -18.05 30.84
C TRP A 437 -5.66 -19.03 30.01
N ASP A 438 -5.14 -19.45 28.86
CA ASP A 438 -5.88 -20.18 27.82
C ASP A 438 -5.62 -21.69 27.81
N SER A 439 -4.65 -22.20 28.59
CA SER A 439 -4.30 -23.62 28.62
C SER A 439 -4.30 -24.22 30.03
N ASP A 440 -4.40 -25.56 30.09
CA ASP A 440 -4.18 -26.33 31.32
C ASP A 440 -2.67 -26.48 31.59
N LEU A 441 -2.01 -25.35 31.84
CA LEU A 441 -0.56 -25.30 32.08
C LEU A 441 -0.14 -26.23 33.23
N VAL A 442 -0.98 -26.34 34.26
CA VAL A 442 -0.71 -27.22 35.41
C VAL A 442 -0.71 -28.68 34.98
N GLY A 443 -1.70 -29.10 34.19
CA GLY A 443 -1.77 -30.43 33.62
C GLY A 443 -0.59 -30.73 32.68
N ASP A 444 -0.27 -29.79 31.78
CA ASP A 444 0.86 -29.91 30.85
C ASP A 444 2.19 -30.09 31.60
N VAL A 445 2.45 -29.29 32.64
CA VAL A 445 3.68 -29.38 33.45
C VAL A 445 3.73 -30.70 34.21
N ALA A 446 2.61 -31.15 34.81
CA ALA A 446 2.56 -32.43 35.50
C ALA A 446 2.87 -33.61 34.56
N GLU A 447 2.27 -33.60 33.36
CA GLU A 447 2.51 -34.62 32.33
C GLU A 447 3.98 -34.61 31.89
N ILE A 448 4.54 -33.43 31.59
CA ILE A 448 5.94 -33.31 31.15
C ILE A 448 6.91 -33.77 32.23
N LEU A 449 6.73 -33.37 33.49
CA LEU A 449 7.62 -33.79 34.58
C LEU A 449 7.56 -35.31 34.79
N ALA A 450 6.38 -35.91 34.68
CA ALA A 450 6.21 -37.37 34.73
C ALA A 450 6.87 -38.07 33.52
N GLU A 451 6.71 -37.53 32.31
CA GLU A 451 7.34 -38.03 31.08
C GLU A 451 8.87 -37.97 31.15
N THR A 452 9.44 -36.85 31.60
CA THR A 452 10.90 -36.63 31.61
C THR A 452 11.59 -37.17 32.86
N GLY A 453 10.84 -37.37 33.95
CA GLY A 453 11.39 -37.77 35.25
C GLY A 453 12.27 -36.69 35.91
N LEU A 454 12.03 -35.42 35.60
CA LEU A 454 12.72 -34.29 36.23
C LEU A 454 12.01 -34.00 37.56
N ALA A 455 12.78 -33.82 38.64
CA ALA A 455 12.19 -33.43 39.92
C ALA A 455 11.57 -32.01 39.79
N PRO A 456 10.34 -31.78 40.28
CA PRO A 456 9.66 -30.49 40.11
C PRO A 456 10.47 -29.28 40.58
N GLN A 457 11.27 -29.44 41.64
CA GLN A 457 12.11 -28.38 42.22
C GLN A 457 13.25 -27.94 41.31
N LEU A 458 13.51 -28.67 40.22
CA LEU A 458 14.55 -28.38 39.22
C LEU A 458 13.97 -27.75 37.95
N LEU A 459 12.66 -27.54 37.89
CA LEU A 459 12.01 -26.70 36.91
C LEU A 459 11.68 -25.34 37.55
N GLN A 460 12.08 -24.28 36.87
CA GLN A 460 11.71 -22.90 37.18
C GLN A 460 10.92 -22.32 36.00
N LEU A 461 9.77 -21.71 36.29
CA LEU A 461 8.96 -21.01 35.30
C LEU A 461 9.11 -19.51 35.50
N GLU A 462 9.44 -18.81 34.42
CA GLU A 462 9.61 -17.35 34.43
C GLU A 462 8.39 -16.69 33.83
N LEU A 463 7.86 -15.69 34.55
CA LEU A 463 6.72 -14.91 34.12
C LEU A 463 7.02 -13.43 34.30
N THR A 464 6.69 -12.62 33.30
CA THR A 464 6.86 -11.17 33.41
C THR A 464 6.00 -10.59 34.54
N GLU A 465 6.44 -9.48 35.12
CA GLU A 465 5.72 -8.77 36.18
C GLU A 465 4.23 -8.53 35.82
N SER A 466 3.97 -8.10 34.58
CA SER A 466 2.60 -7.84 34.08
C SER A 466 1.75 -9.11 33.98
N ALA A 467 2.34 -10.26 33.67
CA ALA A 467 1.65 -11.55 33.60
C ALA A 467 1.06 -11.95 34.95
N VAL A 468 1.83 -11.68 36.02
CA VAL A 468 1.50 -12.09 37.39
C VAL A 468 0.51 -11.11 38.06
N MET A 469 0.55 -9.83 37.68
CA MET A 469 -0.32 -8.78 38.26
C MET A 469 -1.71 -8.63 37.61
N GLY A 470 -2.07 -9.46 36.63
CA GLY A 470 -3.34 -9.39 35.91
C GLY A 470 -4.60 -9.49 36.81
N SER A 471 -5.60 -8.66 36.52
CA SER A 471 -6.74 -8.32 37.39
C SER A 471 -7.86 -9.37 37.55
N ALA A 472 -7.65 -10.63 37.16
CA ALA A 472 -8.74 -11.63 37.05
C ALA A 472 -8.67 -12.86 38.00
N GLY A 473 -7.74 -12.91 38.97
CA GLY A 473 -7.73 -13.93 40.05
C GLY A 473 -7.41 -15.39 39.65
N ARG A 474 -7.70 -15.81 38.41
CA ARG A 474 -7.32 -17.13 37.86
C ARG A 474 -5.81 -17.42 37.84
N PRO A 475 -4.91 -16.47 37.52
CA PRO A 475 -3.47 -16.75 37.48
C PRO A 475 -2.93 -17.24 38.82
N LEU A 476 -3.45 -16.73 39.93
CA LEU A 476 -2.97 -17.07 41.27
C LEU A 476 -3.21 -18.55 41.62
N GLN A 477 -4.34 -19.13 41.21
CA GLN A 477 -4.65 -20.53 41.49
C GLN A 477 -3.73 -21.48 40.71
N ALA A 478 -3.47 -21.18 39.44
CA ALA A 478 -2.55 -21.98 38.63
C ALA A 478 -1.11 -21.90 39.15
N LEU A 479 -0.65 -20.69 39.51
CA LEU A 479 0.68 -20.50 40.11
C LEU A 479 0.80 -21.20 41.46
N GLN A 480 -0.25 -21.18 42.30
CA GLN A 480 -0.26 -21.91 43.56
C GLN A 480 -0.18 -23.42 43.32
N ALA A 481 -0.96 -23.97 42.38
CA ALA A 481 -0.92 -25.38 42.06
C ALA A 481 0.46 -25.84 41.53
N LEU A 482 1.13 -25.00 40.73
CA LEU A 482 2.50 -25.25 40.26
C LEU A 482 3.50 -25.21 41.43
N SER A 483 3.37 -24.22 42.32
CA SER A 483 4.21 -24.12 43.51
C SER A 483 4.01 -25.29 44.48
N ASP A 484 2.77 -25.73 44.70
CA ASP A 484 2.42 -26.88 45.53
C ASP A 484 2.96 -28.20 44.94
N MET A 485 3.08 -28.28 43.60
CA MET A 485 3.77 -29.38 42.91
C MET A 485 5.29 -29.39 43.18
N GLY A 486 5.84 -28.27 43.64
CA GLY A 486 7.26 -28.05 43.91
C GLY A 486 8.00 -27.33 42.79
N VAL A 487 7.30 -26.82 41.77
CA VAL A 487 7.90 -26.02 40.69
C VAL A 487 8.25 -24.63 41.22
N ARG A 488 9.42 -24.11 40.84
CA ARG A 488 9.82 -22.75 41.20
C ARG A 488 9.19 -21.74 40.27
N ILE A 489 8.70 -20.63 40.82
CA ILE A 489 8.16 -19.52 40.03
C ILE A 489 9.09 -18.31 40.20
N ALA A 490 9.54 -17.77 39.07
CA ALA A 490 10.34 -16.56 39.00
C ALA A 490 9.54 -15.42 38.37
N ILE A 491 9.66 -14.22 38.94
CA ILE A 491 9.16 -13.00 38.32
C ILE A 491 10.29 -12.39 37.48
N ASP A 492 10.03 -12.21 36.20
CA ASP A 492 10.95 -11.66 35.22
C ASP A 492 10.71 -10.17 34.96
N ASP A 493 11.75 -9.47 34.48
CA ASP A 493 11.77 -8.02 34.19
C ASP A 493 11.32 -7.13 35.37
N PHE A 494 11.60 -7.55 36.61
CA PHE A 494 11.08 -6.87 37.80
C PHE A 494 11.62 -5.43 37.94
N GLY A 495 10.72 -4.47 38.10
CA GLY A 495 11.04 -3.05 38.34
C GLY A 495 10.94 -2.15 37.11
N THR A 496 10.49 -2.68 35.97
CA THR A 496 10.17 -1.90 34.76
C THR A 496 8.76 -1.31 34.78
N GLY A 497 7.89 -1.75 35.70
CA GLY A 497 6.51 -1.28 35.88
C GLY A 497 6.22 -0.62 37.24
N TYR A 498 4.94 -0.26 37.48
CA TYR A 498 4.48 0.22 38.80
C TYR A 498 4.33 -0.96 39.77
N SER A 499 5.41 -1.38 40.41
CA SER A 499 5.37 -2.52 41.32
C SER A 499 4.54 -2.24 42.57
N ASN A 500 3.41 -2.95 42.73
CA ASN A 500 2.71 -2.98 44.01
C ASN A 500 3.39 -4.02 44.91
N LEU A 501 4.45 -3.62 45.63
CA LEU A 501 5.22 -4.48 46.53
C LEU A 501 4.35 -5.23 47.56
N ALA A 502 3.19 -4.67 47.93
CA ALA A 502 2.24 -5.35 48.81
C ALA A 502 1.70 -6.65 48.20
N TYR A 503 1.61 -6.74 46.87
CA TYR A 503 1.13 -7.92 46.15
C TYR A 503 2.18 -9.03 46.07
N LEU A 504 3.47 -8.69 46.04
CA LEU A 504 4.58 -9.66 46.03
C LEU A 504 4.49 -10.64 47.19
N SER A 505 4.14 -10.14 48.38
CA SER A 505 3.99 -10.95 49.61
C SER A 505 2.91 -12.03 49.56
N ARG A 506 2.01 -11.99 48.57
CA ARG A 506 0.88 -12.92 48.42
C ARG A 506 1.06 -13.92 47.27
N LEU A 507 2.12 -13.76 46.49
CA LEU A 507 2.38 -14.60 45.32
C LEU A 507 3.22 -15.81 45.72
N PRO A 508 2.94 -17.02 45.20
CA PRO A 508 3.72 -18.22 45.44
C PRO A 508 4.99 -18.22 44.56
N VAL A 509 5.80 -17.18 44.71
CA VAL A 509 7.04 -16.98 43.96
C VAL A 509 8.24 -17.33 44.83
N SER A 510 9.31 -17.77 44.18
CA SER A 510 10.56 -18.17 44.84
C SER A 510 11.73 -17.30 44.43
N VAL A 511 11.65 -16.70 43.23
CA VAL A 511 12.76 -15.97 42.61
C VAL A 511 12.30 -14.64 42.05
N LEU A 512 13.14 -13.63 42.18
CA LEU A 512 12.96 -12.32 41.57
C LEU A 512 14.15 -12.03 40.65
N LYS A 513 13.88 -11.83 39.35
CA LYS A 513 14.90 -11.48 38.36
C LYS A 513 14.88 -9.96 38.16
N LEU A 514 15.98 -9.31 38.50
CA LEU A 514 16.16 -7.86 38.35
C LEU A 514 16.53 -7.54 36.90
N ASP A 515 15.73 -6.68 36.27
CA ASP A 515 15.97 -6.23 34.89
C ASP A 515 17.35 -5.57 34.74
N GLY A 516 17.94 -5.74 33.55
CA GLY A 516 19.26 -5.23 33.23
C GLY A 516 19.40 -3.70 33.31
N SER A 517 18.30 -2.92 33.31
CA SER A 517 18.34 -1.47 33.58
C SER A 517 18.94 -1.15 34.95
N PHE A 518 18.67 -1.94 35.98
CA PHE A 518 19.24 -1.76 37.32
C PHE A 518 20.74 -2.09 37.37
N VAL A 519 21.18 -3.06 36.56
CA VAL A 519 22.59 -3.50 36.50
C VAL A 519 23.45 -2.58 35.64
N ARG A 520 22.85 -1.90 34.65
CA ARG A 520 23.53 -0.89 33.81
C ARG A 520 24.01 0.33 34.60
N GLY A 521 23.36 0.67 35.72
CA GLY A 521 23.79 1.77 36.61
C GLY A 521 25.16 1.55 37.29
N PHE A 522 25.69 0.32 37.27
CA PHE A 522 26.98 -0.03 37.89
C PHE A 522 28.21 0.17 36.98
N ARG A 523 28.07 0.86 35.84
CA ARG A 523 29.19 1.11 34.91
C ARG A 523 30.25 2.03 35.52
N TYR A 524 31.51 1.62 35.38
CA TYR A 524 32.65 2.52 35.40
C TYR A 524 33.02 2.81 33.95
N GLU A 525 32.46 3.87 33.36
CA GLU A 525 33.13 4.50 32.22
C GLU A 525 34.07 5.58 32.78
N GLU A 526 35.28 5.71 32.23
CA GLU A 526 36.16 6.84 32.53
C GLU A 526 35.39 8.14 32.24
N GLY A 527 34.96 8.84 33.31
CA GLY A 527 34.21 10.08 33.23
C GLY A 527 32.73 10.01 33.65
N ALA A 528 32.14 8.82 33.87
CA ALA A 528 30.80 8.68 34.41
C ALA A 528 30.85 8.16 35.86
N HIS A 529 30.45 8.99 36.81
CA HIS A 529 30.26 8.53 38.19
C HIS A 529 29.01 7.66 38.27
N PRO A 530 29.07 6.43 38.83
CA PRO A 530 27.87 5.63 39.07
C PRO A 530 26.92 6.41 39.96
N ASN A 531 25.64 6.45 39.60
CA ASN A 531 24.62 7.11 40.41
C ASN A 531 24.48 6.35 41.74
N PRO A 532 24.82 6.95 42.91
CA PRO A 532 24.72 6.26 44.20
C PRO A 532 23.30 5.79 44.53
N ALA A 533 22.30 6.42 43.92
CA ALA A 533 20.91 6.05 44.09
C ALA A 533 20.60 4.67 43.49
N ASP A 534 21.21 4.29 42.36
CA ASP A 534 20.90 3.02 41.68
C ASP A 534 21.39 1.83 42.51
N GLU A 535 22.59 1.92 43.11
CA GLU A 535 23.12 0.91 44.03
C GLU A 535 22.25 0.79 45.28
N THR A 536 21.80 1.92 45.84
CA THR A 536 20.92 1.94 47.01
C THR A 536 19.57 1.29 46.71
N ILE A 537 19.01 1.51 45.51
CA ILE A 537 17.75 0.90 45.07
C ILE A 537 17.92 -0.61 44.94
N VAL A 538 18.97 -1.07 44.26
CA VAL A 538 19.26 -2.51 44.09
C VAL A 538 19.46 -3.17 45.46
N GLU A 539 20.20 -2.54 46.38
CA GLU A 539 20.38 -3.05 47.73
C GLU A 539 19.06 -3.16 48.50
N ALA A 540 18.22 -2.13 48.45
CA ALA A 540 16.91 -2.17 49.08
C ALA A 540 16.01 -3.29 48.51
N LEU A 541 16.04 -3.50 47.18
CA LEU A 541 15.29 -4.55 46.51
C LEU A 541 15.77 -5.94 46.90
N VAL A 542 17.09 -6.17 46.89
CA VAL A 542 17.70 -7.45 47.31
C VAL A 542 17.33 -7.79 48.75
N GLN A 543 17.51 -6.83 49.67
CA GLN A 543 17.15 -7.03 51.07
C GLN A 543 15.66 -7.29 51.27
N LEU A 544 14.79 -6.61 50.52
CA LEU A 544 13.34 -6.84 50.57
C LEU A 544 12.99 -8.25 50.10
N ALA A 545 13.53 -8.67 48.96
CA ALA A 545 13.31 -10.01 48.41
C ALA A 545 13.73 -11.09 49.40
N HIS A 546 14.92 -10.97 50.00
CA HIS A 546 15.41 -11.90 51.02
C HIS A 546 14.53 -11.95 52.27
N ARG A 547 14.03 -10.80 52.74
CA ARG A 547 13.09 -10.76 53.89
C ARG A 547 11.75 -11.43 53.58
N LEU A 548 11.38 -11.52 52.30
CA LEU A 548 10.21 -12.25 51.83
C LEU A 548 10.53 -13.72 51.51
N GLY A 549 11.76 -14.17 51.73
CA GLY A 549 12.20 -15.54 51.47
C GLY A 549 12.46 -15.84 50.00
N LEU A 550 12.63 -14.82 49.16
CA LEU A 550 12.89 -14.94 47.73
C LEU A 550 14.40 -14.87 47.46
N THR A 551 14.88 -15.61 46.47
CA THR A 551 16.24 -15.41 45.91
C THR A 551 16.23 -14.39 44.78
N VAL A 552 17.36 -13.73 44.54
CA VAL A 552 17.50 -12.69 43.53
C VAL A 552 18.49 -13.10 42.44
N THR A 553 18.07 -12.96 41.19
CA THR A 553 18.91 -13.11 40.00
C THR A 553 19.08 -11.75 39.34
N ALA A 554 20.33 -11.32 39.12
CA ALA A 554 20.60 -10.11 38.37
C ALA A 554 20.88 -10.42 36.89
N GLU A 555 20.17 -9.74 35.99
CA GLU A 555 20.35 -9.90 34.55
C GLU A 555 21.33 -8.89 33.95
N CYS A 556 21.76 -9.16 32.71
CA CYS A 556 22.70 -8.30 31.97
C CYS A 556 24.01 -8.00 32.73
N VAL A 557 24.56 -8.98 33.45
CA VAL A 557 25.89 -8.88 34.06
C VAL A 557 26.94 -9.03 32.96
N GLU A 558 27.56 -7.91 32.56
CA GLU A 558 28.50 -7.83 31.43
C GLU A 558 29.97 -7.75 31.87
N THR A 559 30.23 -7.30 33.11
CA THR A 559 31.58 -7.01 33.61
C THR A 559 31.84 -7.61 35.00
N ALA A 560 33.11 -7.97 35.28
CA ALA A 560 33.51 -8.45 36.61
C ALA A 560 33.24 -7.41 37.72
N GLY A 561 33.33 -6.11 37.40
CA GLY A 561 32.99 -5.03 38.33
C GLY A 561 31.52 -5.02 38.74
N GLN A 562 30.59 -5.27 37.81
CA GLN A 562 29.17 -5.45 38.10
C GLN A 562 28.94 -6.66 39.01
N ALA A 563 29.52 -7.81 38.68
CA ALA A 563 29.39 -9.04 39.47
C ALA A 563 29.91 -8.85 40.91
N ALA A 564 31.08 -8.23 41.09
CA ALA A 564 31.66 -7.97 42.40
C ALA A 564 30.79 -7.04 43.26
N ARG A 565 30.07 -6.09 42.65
CA ARG A 565 29.17 -5.18 43.36
C ARG A 565 27.85 -5.86 43.71
N LEU A 566 27.24 -6.59 42.77
CA LEU A 566 26.05 -7.38 43.02
C LEU A 566 26.28 -8.41 44.14
N ARG A 567 27.45 -9.06 44.15
CA ARG A 567 27.88 -9.94 45.24
C ARG A 567 27.97 -9.20 46.59
N ARG A 568 28.53 -7.98 46.62
CA ARG A 568 28.60 -7.16 47.85
C ARG A 568 27.23 -6.75 48.38
N VAL A 569 26.29 -6.50 47.47
CA VAL A 569 24.90 -6.18 47.81
C VAL A 569 24.12 -7.43 48.29
N GLY A 570 24.68 -8.63 48.10
CA GLY A 570 24.08 -9.89 48.51
C GLY A 570 23.19 -10.53 47.45
N CYS A 571 23.30 -10.15 46.17
CA CYS A 571 22.58 -10.82 45.10
C CYS A 571 23.03 -12.30 44.98
N ASP A 572 22.09 -13.22 44.80
CA ASP A 572 22.37 -14.67 44.88
C ASP A 572 23.00 -15.20 43.58
N THR A 573 22.38 -14.90 42.43
CA THR A 573 22.86 -15.35 41.12
C THR A 573 22.95 -14.21 40.11
N GLY A 574 23.84 -14.37 39.14
CA GLY A 574 24.05 -13.45 38.04
C GLY A 574 23.92 -14.16 36.69
N GLN A 575 23.34 -13.46 35.72
CA GLN A 575 23.19 -13.90 34.36
C GLN A 575 23.62 -12.79 33.40
N GLY A 576 24.42 -13.12 32.39
CA GLY A 576 24.86 -12.14 31.40
C GLY A 576 26.11 -12.55 30.65
N TRP A 577 26.57 -11.67 29.76
CA TRP A 577 27.69 -11.93 28.85
C TRP A 577 29.04 -12.06 29.53
N LEU A 578 29.17 -11.64 30.79
CA LEU A 578 30.36 -11.94 31.60
C LEU A 578 30.62 -13.45 31.67
N TYR A 579 29.56 -14.25 31.81
CA TYR A 579 29.65 -15.70 31.98
C TYR A 579 29.57 -16.42 30.64
N SER A 580 28.47 -16.20 29.92
CA SER A 580 28.28 -16.75 28.58
C SER A 580 27.09 -16.08 27.89
N ARG A 581 27.13 -16.06 26.56
CA ARG A 581 25.93 -15.90 25.75
C ARG A 581 25.07 -17.17 25.83
N ALA A 582 23.86 -17.11 25.28
CA ALA A 582 23.08 -18.30 25.03
C ALA A 582 23.84 -19.22 24.06
N VAL A 583 24.00 -20.49 24.41
CA VAL A 583 24.82 -21.46 23.68
C VAL A 583 24.09 -22.79 23.54
N ALA A 584 24.61 -23.65 22.66
CA ALA A 584 24.12 -25.01 22.48
C ALA A 584 24.28 -25.84 23.78
N PRO A 585 23.42 -26.86 24.02
CA PRO A 585 23.41 -27.63 25.25
C PRO A 585 24.72 -28.36 25.57
N GLU A 586 25.52 -28.66 24.56
CA GLU A 586 26.83 -29.32 24.71
C GLU A 586 27.82 -28.42 25.46
N LEU A 587 27.84 -27.12 25.14
CA LEU A 587 28.73 -26.15 25.79
C LEU A 587 28.34 -25.89 27.24
N ILE A 588 27.04 -25.94 27.57
CA ILE A 588 26.58 -25.89 28.96
C ILE A 588 27.09 -27.09 29.74
N ALA A 589 27.07 -28.30 29.17
CA ALA A 589 27.56 -29.49 29.87
C ALA A 589 29.05 -29.33 30.26
N GLU A 590 29.86 -28.70 29.41
CA GLU A 590 31.26 -28.39 29.74
C GLU A 590 31.37 -27.39 30.90
N MET A 591 30.52 -26.36 30.92
CA MET A 591 30.48 -25.37 32.01
C MET A 591 30.04 -25.97 33.34
N ILE A 592 29.10 -26.92 33.32
CA ILE A 592 28.65 -27.64 34.52
C ILE A 592 29.79 -28.51 35.08
N ALA A 593 30.58 -29.13 34.21
CA ALA A 593 31.73 -29.95 34.61
C ALA A 593 32.91 -29.11 35.13
N ALA A 594 33.10 -27.91 34.57
CA ALA A 594 34.18 -27.01 34.93
C ALA A 594 33.90 -26.35 36.29
N ARG A 595 34.22 -27.03 37.40
CA ARG A 595 34.28 -26.39 38.71
C ARG A 595 35.34 -25.28 38.68
N PRO A 596 35.04 -24.06 39.18
CA PRO A 596 36.06 -23.02 39.30
C PRO A 596 37.20 -23.55 40.17
N ARG A 597 38.43 -23.43 39.66
CA ARG A 597 39.64 -23.66 40.47
C ARG A 597 39.63 -22.61 41.57
N THR A 598 39.47 -23.05 42.81
CA THR A 598 39.64 -22.20 44.00
C THR A 598 40.98 -21.47 43.90
N GLY A 599 40.97 -20.17 43.61
CA GLY A 599 42.17 -19.33 43.65
C GLY A 599 42.35 -18.29 42.54
N GLU A 600 41.61 -18.36 41.43
CA GLU A 600 41.67 -17.33 40.38
C GLU A 600 40.32 -16.61 40.29
N THR A 601 40.22 -15.49 41.01
CA THR A 601 39.25 -14.44 40.67
C THR A 601 39.49 -13.98 39.23
N PRO A 602 38.47 -13.95 38.35
CA PRO A 602 38.58 -13.33 37.03
C PRO A 602 38.77 -11.80 37.13
#